data_AF-A0A972N5R5-F1
#
_entry.id   AF-A0A972N5R5-F1
#
_cell.length_a   1.000
_cell.length_b   1.000
_cell.length_c   1.000
_cell.angle_alpha   90.00
_cell.angle_beta   90.00
_cell.angle_gamma   90.00
#
_symmetry.space_group_name_H-M   'P 1'
#
loop_
_entity.id
_entity.type
_entity.pdbx_description
1 polymer ?
#
loop_
_entity_poly.entity_id
_entity_poly.type
_entity_poly.pdbx_seq_one_letter_code
_entity_poly.pdbx_strand_id
1 'polypeptide(L)' 'TLVQRGADTKNIALLVFPVGFVNVVESKEYTMEFLDYFNAEGIVMRGRFGSSTMAVASLHAIYRLI' A
#
# COMPACT_ATOMS: atom_id res chain seq x y z
N THR A 1 -5.11 -7.61 -13.67
CA THR A 1 -4.78 -6.80 -12.49
C THR A 1 -5.86 -5.74 -12.28
N LEU A 2 -5.94 -5.06 -11.12
CA LEU A 2 -6.89 -3.95 -10.90
C LEU A 2 -6.73 -2.85 -11.98
N VAL A 3 -5.49 -2.62 -12.41
CA VAL A 3 -5.09 -1.81 -13.58
C VAL A 3 -5.85 -2.21 -14.85
N GLN A 4 -5.92 -3.50 -15.16
CA GLN A 4 -6.59 -4.02 -16.37
C GLN A 4 -8.12 -4.02 -16.27
N ARG A 5 -8.68 -3.85 -15.07
CA ARG A 5 -10.13 -3.88 -14.82
C ARG A 5 -10.76 -2.49 -14.73
N GLY A 6 -9.97 -1.42 -14.89
CA GLY A 6 -10.46 -0.04 -14.80
C GLY A 6 -11.08 0.28 -13.44
N ALA A 7 -10.53 -0.27 -12.35
CA ALA A 7 -11.04 -0.02 -11.01
C ALA A 7 -10.89 1.47 -10.66
N ASP A 8 -11.98 2.09 -10.18
CA ASP A 8 -11.94 3.47 -9.70
C ASP A 8 -11.16 3.56 -8.38
N THR A 9 -10.05 4.30 -8.40
CA THR A 9 -9.13 4.45 -7.27
C THR A 9 -9.40 5.71 -6.45
N LYS A 10 -10.40 6.54 -6.82
CA LYS A 10 -10.62 7.86 -6.19
C LYS A 10 -10.90 7.84 -4.70
N ASN A 11 -11.51 6.76 -4.19
CA ASN A 11 -11.98 6.68 -2.80
C ASN A 11 -11.28 5.56 -2.00
N ILE A 12 -10.09 5.15 -2.43
CA ILE A 12 -9.32 4.11 -1.73
C ILE A 12 -7.91 4.62 -1.41
N ALA A 13 -7.34 4.10 -0.34
CA ALA A 13 -5.92 4.25 -0.03
C ALA A 13 -5.29 2.87 0.15
N LEU A 14 -4.04 2.71 -0.31
CA LEU A 14 -3.31 1.45 -0.17
C LEU A 14 -2.43 1.44 1.09
N LEU A 15 -2.55 0.36 1.88
CA LEU A 15 -1.65 0.08 3.00
C LEU A 15 -0.66 -1.01 2.60
N VAL A 16 0.59 -0.63 2.39
CA VAL A 16 1.60 -1.49 1.76
C VAL A 16 2.66 -1.90 2.78
N PHE A 17 2.34 -2.96 3.52
CA PHE A 17 3.20 -3.53 4.57
C PHE A 17 3.65 -4.99 4.35
N PRO A 18 3.89 -5.48 3.11
CA PRO A 18 4.44 -6.82 2.94
C PRO A 18 5.85 -6.92 3.54
N VAL A 19 6.17 -8.10 4.08
CA VAL A 19 7.45 -8.41 4.74
C VAL A 19 8.04 -9.68 4.15
N GLY A 20 9.36 -9.72 4.01
CA GLY A 20 10.05 -10.89 3.49
C GLY A 20 11.30 -10.55 2.69
N PHE A 21 11.83 -11.58 2.04
CA PHE A 21 13.13 -11.55 1.40
C PHE A 21 13.09 -11.57 -0.12
N VAL A 22 11.98 -12.01 -0.70
CA VAL A 22 11.80 -12.18 -2.16
C VAL A 22 10.65 -11.29 -2.62
N ASN A 23 10.89 -10.46 -3.62
CA ASN A 23 9.91 -9.58 -4.27
C ASN A 23 9.27 -8.50 -3.38
N VAL A 24 9.71 -8.34 -2.12
CA VAL A 24 9.08 -7.39 -1.18
C VAL A 24 9.51 -5.95 -1.44
N VAL A 25 10.76 -5.74 -1.86
CA VAL A 25 11.24 -4.39 -2.17
C VAL A 25 10.63 -3.95 -3.51
N GLU A 26 10.71 -4.83 -4.50
CA GLU A 26 10.25 -4.64 -5.87
C GLU A 26 8.73 -4.44 -5.92
N SER A 27 7.95 -5.21 -5.13
CA SER A 27 6.49 -5.01 -5.07
C SER A 27 6.09 -3.67 -4.46
N LYS A 28 6.87 -3.14 -3.51
CA LYS A 28 6.63 -1.81 -2.92
C LYS A 28 7.00 -0.70 -3.88
N GLU A 29 8.12 -0.83 -4.58
CA GLU A 29 8.53 0.10 -5.65
C GLU A 29 7.48 0.15 -6.75
N TYR A 30 7.02 -1.01 -7.24
CA TYR A 30 5.91 -1.09 -8.19
C TYR A 30 4.62 -0.45 -7.66
N THR A 31 4.34 -0.59 -6.36
CA THR A 31 3.16 0.05 -5.77
C THR A 31 3.30 1.57 -5.74
N MET A 32 4.50 2.11 -5.50
CA MET A 32 4.73 3.57 -5.60
C MET A 32 4.46 4.07 -7.02
N GLU A 33 4.96 3.37 -8.04
CA GLU A 33 4.70 3.71 -9.45
C GLU A 33 3.19 3.64 -9.78
N PHE A 34 2.49 2.65 -9.23
CA PHE A 34 1.03 2.55 -9.37
C PHE A 34 0.31 3.74 -8.73
N LEU A 35 0.71 4.15 -7.52
CA LEU A 35 0.10 5.28 -6.81
C LEU A 35 0.28 6.58 -7.61
N ASP A 36 1.47 6.81 -8.15
CA ASP A 36 1.78 7.97 -8.99
C ASP A 36 0.97 7.94 -10.31
N TYR A 37 0.91 6.79 -10.99
CA TYR A 37 0.20 6.65 -12.27
C TYR A 37 -1.31 6.87 -12.13
N PHE A 38 -1.91 6.35 -11.05
CA PHE A 38 -3.35 6.43 -10.81
C PHE A 38 -3.76 7.63 -9.95
N ASN A 39 -2.82 8.50 -9.55
CA ASN A 39 -3.03 9.59 -8.60
C ASN A 39 -3.83 9.13 -7.37
N ALA A 40 -3.37 8.01 -6.78
CA ALA A 40 -3.99 7.35 -5.64
C ALA A 40 -3.12 7.53 -4.38
N GLU A 41 -3.76 7.44 -3.22
CA GLU A 41 -3.09 7.63 -1.93
C GLU A 41 -2.61 6.30 -1.34
N GLY A 42 -1.51 6.34 -0.58
CA GLY A 42 -1.02 5.14 0.09
C GLY A 42 0.04 5.36 1.16
N ILE A 43 0.12 4.41 2.09
CA ILE A 43 1.15 4.35 3.14
C ILE A 43 2.03 3.14 2.85
N VAL A 44 3.31 3.39 2.56
CA VAL A 44 4.27 2.36 2.14
C VAL A 44 5.45 2.28 3.11
N MET A 45 5.67 1.10 3.70
CA MET A 45 6.85 0.84 4.52
C MET A 45 8.00 0.34 3.64
N ARG A 46 8.95 1.21 3.29
CA ARG A 46 10.06 0.88 2.38
C ARG A 46 10.98 -0.24 2.88
N GLY A 47 11.70 -0.87 1.95
CA GLY A 47 12.63 -1.96 2.24
C GLY A 47 11.94 -3.29 2.53
N ARG A 48 12.61 -4.17 3.27
CA ARG A 48 12.14 -5.55 3.53
C ARG A 48 11.18 -5.68 4.71
N PHE A 49 11.11 -4.66 5.56
CA PHE A 49 10.26 -4.68 6.75
C PHE A 49 8.80 -4.45 6.41
N GLY A 50 7.94 -5.10 7.17
CA GLY A 50 6.48 -5.03 7.08
C GLY A 50 5.89 -5.93 8.17
N SER A 51 4.58 -5.88 8.36
CA SER A 51 3.87 -6.79 9.26
C SER A 51 2.37 -6.57 9.15
N SER A 52 1.59 -7.64 9.34
CA SER A 52 0.15 -7.53 9.57
C SER A 52 -0.16 -6.65 10.78
N THR A 53 0.66 -6.69 11.84
CA THR A 53 0.52 -5.83 13.01
C THR A 53 0.66 -4.34 12.67
N MET A 54 1.57 -3.99 11.76
CA MET A 54 1.76 -2.60 11.32
C MET A 54 0.60 -2.12 10.45
N ALA A 55 0.06 -2.99 9.60
CA ALA A 55 -1.14 -2.69 8.83
C ALA A 55 -2.34 -2.42 9.75
N VAL A 56 -2.57 -3.29 10.75
CA VAL A 56 -3.66 -3.12 11.73
C VAL A 56 -3.44 -1.87 12.61
N ALA A 57 -2.21 -1.62 13.06
CA ALA A 57 -1.90 -0.42 13.83
C ALA A 57 -2.16 0.87 13.03
N SER A 58 -1.82 0.86 11.74
CA SER A 58 -2.12 1.98 10.83
C SER A 58 -3.62 2.18 10.67
N LEU A 59 -4.39 1.09 10.52
CA LEU A 59 -5.86 1.15 10.47
C LEU A 59 -6.46 1.70 11.76
N HIS A 60 -6.00 1.26 12.93
CA HIS A 60 -6.46 1.80 14.21
C HIS A 60 -6.15 3.30 14.34
N ALA A 61 -4.97 3.74 13.91
CA ALA A 61 -4.60 5.15 13.93
C ALA A 61 -5.49 5.98 12.99
N ILE A 62 -5.73 5.50 11.76
CA ILE A 62 -6.63 6.14 10.80
C ILE A 62 -8.05 6.23 11.36
N TYR A 63 -8.58 5.11 11.87
CA TYR A 63 -9.93 5.07 12.42
C TYR A 63 -10.11 6.04 13.59
N ARG A 64 -9.07 6.23 14.41
CA ARG A 64 -9.10 7.19 15.52
C ARG A 64 -9.12 8.66 15.07
N LEU A 65 -8.67 8.96 13.85
CA LEU A 65 -8.65 10.32 13.30
C LEU A 65 -9.96 10.70 12.58
N ILE A 66 -10.87 9.75 12.38
CA ILE A 66 -12.20 9.92 11.80
C ILE A 66 -13.22 10.01 12.94
#